data_AF-A0A2P5VYI6-F1
#
_entry.id   AF-A0A2P5VYI6-F1
#
_cell.length_a   1.000
_cell.length_b   1.000
_cell.length_c   1.000
_cell.angle_alpha   90.00
_cell.angle_beta   90.00
_cell.angle_gamma   90.00
#
_symmetry.space_group_name_H-M   'P 1'
#
loop_
_entity.id
_entity.type
_entity.pdbx_description
1 polymer ?
#
loop_
_entity_poly.entity_id
_entity_poly.type
_entity_poly.pdbx_seq_one_letter_code
_entity_poly.pdbx_strand_id
1 'polypeptide(L)'
;MAIICCRLDAEVNFGTSTVTQTMVNGDPYSTPEESLPSWTSEEEARRMGDYRDILSLTRVLMHGPKSKADVDIIIERCAGAGHIRDDILHYSKELEEVADDDDEHRAYLMDMGIKALRRYFFLITFRSYLYCKSPTETKFTSWMDARPELGHLCNNLRIDK
;
A
#
# COMPACT_ATOMS: atom_id res chain seq x y z
N MET A 1 -16.56 -16.95 13.70
CA MET A 1 -15.87 -15.74 13.22
C MET A 1 -16.95 -14.73 12.87
N ALA A 2 -17.00 -13.59 13.58
CA ALA A 2 -17.95 -12.53 13.27
C ALA A 2 -17.29 -11.58 12.27
N ILE A 3 -17.86 -11.42 11.08
CA ILE A 3 -17.47 -10.36 10.16
C ILE A 3 -18.04 -9.07 10.73
N ILE A 4 -17.21 -8.29 11.43
CA ILE A 4 -17.59 -6.97 11.91
C ILE A 4 -17.71 -6.08 10.67
N CYS A 5 -18.95 -5.90 10.20
CA CYS A 5 -19.25 -4.97 9.14
C CYS A 5 -19.07 -3.57 9.71
N CYS A 6 -17.88 -3.00 9.53
CA CYS A 6 -17.61 -1.61 9.87
C CYS A 6 -18.53 -0.77 8.97
N ARG A 7 -19.63 -0.23 9.52
CA ARG A 7 -20.37 0.84 8.87
C ARG A 7 -19.37 1.95 8.61
N LEU A 8 -19.01 2.15 7.34
CA LEU A 8 -18.30 3.35 6.92
C LEU A 8 -19.27 4.51 7.08
N ASP A 9 -19.25 5.15 8.25
CA ASP A 9 -19.88 6.45 8.42
C ASP A 9 -19.14 7.40 7.47
N ALA A 10 -19.76 7.66 6.33
CA ALA A 10 -19.29 8.56 5.31
C ALA A 10 -19.49 10.01 5.75
N GLU A 11 -18.84 10.42 6.84
CA GLU A 11 -18.71 11.83 7.16
C GLU A 11 -17.40 12.35 6.55
N VAL A 12 -17.59 13.03 5.42
CA VAL A 12 -16.58 13.86 4.76
C VAL A 12 -16.14 14.94 5.73
N ASN A 13 -14.92 14.82 6.25
CA ASN A 13 -14.16 15.97 6.73
C ASN A 13 -12.76 15.87 6.13
N PHE A 14 -12.60 16.41 4.92
CA PHE A 14 -11.29 16.81 4.40
C PHE A 14 -10.82 18.00 5.23
N GLY A 15 -10.18 17.71 6.37
CA GLY A 15 -9.50 18.71 7.18
C GLY A 15 -8.27 19.20 6.43
N THR A 16 -8.39 20.34 5.75
CA THR A 16 -7.26 21.12 5.27
C THR A 16 -6.43 21.52 6.48
N SER A 17 -5.24 20.93 6.64
CA SER A 17 -4.33 21.32 7.72
C SER A 17 -3.67 22.64 7.36
N THR A 18 -4.27 23.74 7.80
CA THR A 18 -3.63 25.06 7.86
C THR A 18 -2.60 25.01 9.00
N VAL A 19 -1.33 24.84 8.65
CA VAL A 19 -0.22 24.92 9.59
C VAL A 19 -0.21 26.31 10.23
N THR A 20 -0.49 26.36 11.53
CA THR A 20 -0.38 27.58 12.34
C THR A 20 1.08 27.71 12.77
N GLN A 21 1.78 28.72 12.26
CA GLN A 21 3.12 29.08 12.73
C GLN A 21 3.01 29.72 14.12
N THR A 22 3.57 29.07 15.12
CA THR A 22 3.86 29.67 16.42
C THR A 22 5.36 29.97 16.48
N MET A 23 5.70 31.26 16.59
CA MET A 23 7.06 31.75 16.79
C MET A 23 7.49 31.56 18.25
N VAL A 24 8.63 30.92 18.49
CA VAL A 24 9.44 31.08 19.70
C VAL A 24 10.93 31.09 19.30
N ASN A 25 11.63 32.14 19.71
CA ASN A 25 13.06 32.42 19.46
C ASN A 25 13.96 31.89 20.59
N GLY A 26 15.24 31.61 20.23
CA GLY A 26 16.44 31.54 21.09
C GLY A 26 16.83 30.12 21.53
N ASP A 27 18.04 29.58 21.35
CA ASP A 27 19.40 30.13 21.15
C ASP A 27 20.31 29.08 20.45
N PRO A 28 21.50 29.45 19.94
CA PRO A 28 22.30 28.64 19.03
C PRO A 28 23.27 27.73 19.79
N TYR A 29 23.12 26.41 19.63
CA TYR A 29 24.21 25.49 19.92
C TYR A 29 24.21 24.35 18.90
N SER A 30 25.32 24.25 18.18
CA SER A 30 25.60 23.19 17.22
C SER A 30 25.66 21.83 17.91
N THR A 31 24.94 20.85 17.34
CA THR A 31 25.20 19.42 17.54
C THR A 31 24.99 18.69 16.21
N PRO A 32 25.73 17.59 16.00
CA PRO A 32 26.16 17.13 14.67
C PRO A 32 25.02 16.52 13.87
N GLU A 33 25.03 16.74 12.55
CA GLU A 33 24.30 15.92 11.57
C GLU A 33 24.72 14.45 11.73
N GLU A 34 23.97 13.72 12.56
CA GLU A 34 23.94 12.27 12.49
C GLU A 34 23.20 11.90 11.21
N SER A 35 23.95 11.49 10.20
CA SER A 35 23.45 10.85 9.01
C SER A 35 22.57 9.65 9.42
N LEU A 36 21.25 9.83 9.39
CA LEU A 36 20.29 8.75 9.55
C LEU A 36 20.63 7.64 8.55
N PRO A 37 20.81 6.38 8.99
CA PRO A 37 21.19 5.31 8.08
C PRO A 37 20.09 5.08 7.05
N SER A 38 20.47 4.98 5.77
CA SER A 38 19.63 4.70 4.59
C SER A 38 18.54 3.64 4.81
N TRP A 39 18.78 2.70 5.73
CA TRP A 39 17.89 1.58 6.03
C TRP A 39 16.59 1.99 6.72
N THR A 40 16.59 3.08 7.51
CA THR A 40 15.34 3.57 8.12
C THR A 40 14.38 4.07 7.04
N SER A 41 14.91 4.68 5.97
CA SER A 41 14.12 5.15 4.84
C SER A 41 13.50 4.02 4.02
N GLU A 42 14.19 2.89 3.86
CA GLU A 42 13.69 1.75 3.08
C GLU A 42 12.60 0.99 3.85
N GLU A 43 12.82 0.76 5.14
CA GLU A 43 11.79 0.10 5.96
C GLU A 43 10.54 0.98 6.13
N GLU A 44 10.70 2.30 6.28
CA GLU A 44 9.57 3.23 6.27
C GLU A 44 8.80 3.17 4.95
N ALA A 45 9.49 3.14 3.80
CA ALA A 45 8.84 2.99 2.50
C ALA A 45 8.04 1.67 2.40
N ARG A 46 8.60 0.56 2.88
CA ARG A 46 7.90 -0.73 2.94
C ARG A 46 6.66 -0.68 3.85
N ARG A 47 6.76 -0.04 5.03
CA ARG A 47 5.61 0.20 5.94
C ARG A 47 4.53 1.06 5.29
N MET A 48 4.91 2.03 4.47
CA MET A 48 3.99 2.86 3.69
C MET A 48 3.41 2.14 2.47
N GLY A 49 3.83 0.90 2.20
CA GLY A 49 3.34 0.10 1.09
C GLY A 49 3.90 0.52 -0.26
N ASP A 50 5.05 1.22 -0.27
CA ASP A 50 5.68 1.76 -1.47
C ASP A 50 6.57 0.72 -2.17
N TYR A 51 6.00 -0.47 -2.41
CA TYR A 51 6.63 -1.57 -3.13
C TYR A 51 6.82 -1.23 -4.61
N ARG A 52 7.90 -1.71 -5.25
CA ARG A 52 8.22 -1.36 -6.65
C ARG A 52 7.04 -1.58 -7.60
N ASP A 53 6.36 -2.72 -7.46
CA ASP A 53 5.27 -3.10 -8.35
C ASP A 53 3.98 -2.32 -8.08
N ILE A 54 3.75 -1.88 -6.83
CA ILE A 54 2.66 -0.95 -6.47
C ILE A 54 2.95 0.44 -7.01
N LEU A 55 4.18 0.93 -6.88
CA LEU A 55 4.58 2.20 -7.48
C LEU A 55 4.41 2.15 -9.01
N SER A 56 4.76 1.04 -9.65
CA SER A 56 4.55 0.83 -11.09
C SER A 56 3.07 0.85 -11.46
N LEU A 57 2.21 0.20 -10.67
CA LEU A 57 0.76 0.31 -10.81
C LEU A 57 0.28 1.76 -10.71
N THR A 58 0.68 2.50 -9.68
CA THR A 58 0.19 3.88 -9.49
C THR A 58 0.56 4.82 -10.64
N ARG A 59 1.67 4.57 -11.36
CA ARG A 59 2.09 5.35 -12.53
C ARG A 59 1.19 5.14 -13.75
N VAL A 60 0.62 3.96 -13.90
CA VAL A 60 -0.25 3.63 -15.05
C VAL A 60 -1.73 3.86 -14.79
N LEU A 61 -2.13 4.00 -13.52
CA LEU A 61 -3.51 4.27 -13.14
C LEU A 61 -3.86 5.75 -13.24
N MET A 62 -5.05 6.03 -13.77
CA MET A 62 -5.70 7.33 -13.61
C MET A 62 -5.95 7.59 -12.12
N HIS A 63 -5.54 8.76 -11.65
CA HIS A 63 -5.56 9.10 -10.22
C HIS A 63 -4.83 8.05 -9.33
N GLY A 64 -3.78 7.41 -9.83
CA GLY A 64 -3.08 6.33 -9.14
C GLY A 64 -2.62 6.67 -7.71
N PRO A 65 -1.83 7.73 -7.49
CA PRO A 65 -1.39 8.12 -6.15
C PRO A 65 -2.55 8.41 -5.19
N LYS A 66 -3.59 9.10 -5.67
CA LYS A 66 -4.81 9.36 -4.88
C LYS A 66 -5.57 8.07 -4.56
N SER A 67 -5.66 7.16 -5.53
CA SER A 67 -6.33 5.86 -5.36
C SER A 67 -5.63 5.00 -4.32
N LYS A 68 -4.28 5.01 -4.30
CA LYS A 68 -3.49 4.36 -3.26
C LYS A 68 -3.77 4.99 -1.89
N ALA A 69 -3.65 6.31 -1.77
CA ALA A 69 -3.88 7.02 -0.50
C ALA A 69 -5.27 6.75 0.08
N ASP A 70 -6.32 6.76 -0.75
CA ASP A 70 -7.68 6.43 -0.31
C ASP A 70 -7.79 4.98 0.19
N VAL A 71 -7.15 4.03 -0.48
CA VAL A 71 -7.13 2.63 -0.07
C VAL A 71 -6.35 2.44 1.22
N ASP A 72 -5.23 3.13 1.40
CA ASP A 72 -4.44 3.09 2.63
C ASP A 72 -5.27 3.55 3.83
N ILE A 73 -6.04 4.63 3.68
CA ILE A 73 -6.98 5.11 4.71
C ILE A 73 -8.08 4.07 5.01
N ILE A 74 -8.61 3.40 3.99
CA ILE A 74 -9.65 2.37 4.18
C ILE A 74 -9.07 1.13 4.89
N ILE A 75 -7.86 0.71 4.53
CA ILE A 75 -7.16 -0.39 5.18
C ILE A 75 -6.94 -0.08 6.65
N GLU A 76 -6.51 1.15 6.98
CA GLU A 76 -6.35 1.60 8.37
C GLU A 76 -7.67 1.52 9.16
N ARG A 77 -8.76 2.04 8.58
CA ARG A 77 -10.10 1.99 9.21
C ARG A 77 -10.63 0.57 9.41
N CYS A 78 -10.17 -0.38 8.61
CA CYS A 78 -10.59 -1.78 8.63
C CYS A 78 -9.58 -2.71 9.32
N ALA A 79 -8.55 -2.17 9.99
CA ALA A 79 -7.45 -2.95 10.56
C ALA A 79 -7.91 -4.06 11.55
N GLY A 80 -9.07 -3.91 12.18
CA GLY A 80 -9.66 -4.93 13.05
C GLY A 80 -9.99 -6.27 12.37
N ALA A 81 -10.06 -6.31 11.03
CA ALA A 81 -10.25 -7.53 10.25
C ALA A 81 -8.93 -8.07 9.64
N GLY A 82 -7.79 -7.43 9.92
CA GLY A 82 -6.49 -7.67 9.32
C GLY A 82 -6.00 -6.47 8.51
N HIS A 83 -4.69 -6.25 8.50
CA HIS A 83 -4.05 -5.10 7.85
C HIS A 83 -3.11 -5.56 6.72
N ILE A 84 -3.57 -5.41 5.48
CA ILE A 84 -2.88 -6.01 4.30
C ILE A 84 -1.45 -5.47 4.12
N ARG A 85 -1.17 -4.21 4.47
CA ARG A 85 0.20 -3.67 4.38
C ARG A 85 1.13 -4.30 5.41
N ASP A 86 0.60 -4.67 6.58
CA ASP A 86 1.37 -5.36 7.62
C ASP A 86 1.59 -6.82 7.22
N ASP A 87 0.59 -7.49 6.62
CA ASP A 87 0.76 -8.83 6.05
C ASP A 87 1.92 -8.86 5.04
N ILE A 88 1.93 -7.91 4.09
CA ILE A 88 2.99 -7.86 3.07
C ILE A 88 4.36 -7.61 3.72
N LEU A 89 4.44 -6.65 4.65
CA LEU A 89 5.67 -6.35 5.37
C LEU A 89 6.17 -7.55 6.17
N HIS A 90 5.28 -8.27 6.85
CA HIS A 90 5.59 -9.46 7.61
C HIS A 90 6.18 -10.54 6.70
N TYR A 91 5.49 -10.92 5.62
CA TYR A 91 6.01 -11.94 4.71
C TYR A 91 7.31 -11.52 4.02
N SER A 92 7.51 -10.23 3.74
CA SER A 92 8.76 -9.70 3.22
C SER A 92 9.91 -9.94 4.20
N LYS A 93 9.72 -9.65 5.50
CA LYS A 93 10.74 -9.84 6.53
C LYS A 93 11.04 -11.31 6.80
N GLU A 94 10.00 -12.14 6.91
CA GLU A 94 10.21 -13.58 7.11
C GLU A 94 10.97 -14.21 5.92
N LEU A 95 10.81 -13.68 4.70
CA LEU A 95 11.57 -14.12 3.53
C LEU A 95 13.05 -13.71 3.54
N GLU A 96 13.39 -12.64 4.25
CA GLU A 96 14.78 -12.20 4.47
C GLU A 96 15.48 -13.10 5.49
N GLU A 97 14.74 -13.57 6.50
CA GLU A 97 15.27 -14.37 7.62
C GLU A 97 15.23 -15.89 7.37
N VAL A 98 14.42 -16.37 6.41
CA VAL A 98 14.29 -17.81 6.14
C VAL A 98 15.61 -18.41 5.63
N ALA A 99 15.97 -19.56 6.20
CA ALA A 99 17.17 -20.30 5.82
C ALA A 99 17.14 -20.73 4.34
N ASP A 100 18.32 -20.85 3.73
CA ASP A 100 18.46 -21.22 2.32
C ASP A 100 18.10 -22.68 2.03
N ASP A 101 18.04 -23.55 3.04
CA ASP A 101 17.69 -24.97 2.91
C ASP A 101 16.20 -25.28 3.15
N ASP A 102 15.41 -24.30 3.59
CA ASP A 102 13.97 -24.44 3.81
C ASP A 102 13.14 -23.92 2.62
N ASP A 103 13.26 -24.64 1.50
CA ASP A 103 12.57 -24.30 0.24
C ASP A 103 11.04 -24.31 0.38
N GLU A 104 10.49 -25.21 1.20
CA GLU A 104 9.04 -25.32 1.40
C GLU A 104 8.48 -24.10 2.15
N HIS A 105 9.14 -23.71 3.25
CA HIS A 105 8.73 -22.53 4.00
C HIS A 105 8.90 -21.25 3.17
N ARG A 106 10.02 -21.14 2.43
CA ARG A 106 10.25 -20.01 1.51
C ARG A 106 9.16 -19.91 0.45
N ALA A 107 8.78 -21.02 -0.18
CA ALA A 107 7.71 -21.05 -1.18
C ALA A 107 6.36 -20.63 -0.58
N TYR A 108 6.05 -21.10 0.63
CA TYR A 108 4.86 -20.69 1.37
C TYR A 108 4.83 -19.18 1.65
N LEU A 109 5.92 -18.62 2.18
CA LEU A 109 6.01 -17.19 2.47
C LEU A 109 5.90 -16.34 1.20
N MET A 110 6.54 -16.74 0.11
CA MET A 110 6.41 -16.07 -1.19
C MET A 110 4.96 -16.07 -1.68
N ASP A 111 4.28 -17.22 -1.61
CA ASP A 111 2.89 -17.36 -2.06
C ASP A 111 1.94 -16.49 -1.22
N MET A 112 2.08 -16.50 0.11
CA MET A 112 1.26 -15.67 1.00
C MET A 112 1.52 -14.18 0.80
N GLY A 113 2.79 -13.80 0.66
CA GLY A 113 3.20 -12.45 0.37
C GLY A 113 2.64 -11.93 -0.96
N ILE A 114 2.76 -12.71 -2.05
CA ILE A 114 2.20 -12.35 -3.36
C ILE A 114 0.67 -12.26 -3.29
N LYS A 115 -0.01 -13.12 -2.52
CA LYS A 115 -1.47 -13.03 -2.32
C LYS A 115 -1.86 -11.75 -1.60
N ALA A 116 -1.12 -11.33 -0.57
CA ALA A 116 -1.36 -10.06 0.11
C ALA A 116 -1.13 -8.87 -0.83
N LEU A 117 -0.02 -8.87 -1.58
CA LEU A 117 0.30 -7.84 -2.55
C LEU A 117 -0.74 -7.74 -3.68
N ARG A 118 -1.23 -8.87 -4.17
CA ARG A 118 -2.28 -8.94 -5.19
C ARG A 118 -3.61 -8.40 -4.68
N ARG A 119 -3.99 -8.67 -3.43
CA ARG A 119 -5.18 -8.06 -2.80
C ARG A 119 -5.04 -6.53 -2.77
N TYR A 120 -3.89 -6.02 -2.36
CA TYR A 120 -3.61 -4.59 -2.32
C TYR A 120 -3.66 -3.95 -3.73
N PHE A 121 -3.03 -4.59 -4.72
CA PHE A 121 -3.09 -4.20 -6.14
C PHE A 121 -4.54 -4.02 -6.61
N PHE A 122 -5.42 -4.99 -6.35
CA PHE A 122 -6.81 -4.93 -6.80
C PHE A 122 -7.62 -3.85 -6.09
N LEU A 123 -7.38 -3.61 -4.80
CA LEU A 123 -8.05 -2.53 -4.07
C LEU A 123 -7.70 -1.16 -4.67
N ILE A 124 -6.41 -0.89 -4.92
CA ILE A 124 -5.95 0.37 -5.54
C ILE A 124 -6.54 0.51 -6.95
N THR A 125 -6.48 -0.56 -7.73
CA THR A 125 -6.98 -0.59 -9.11
C THR A 125 -8.50 -0.38 -9.17
N PHE A 126 -9.25 -0.99 -8.25
CA PHE A 126 -10.69 -0.81 -8.12
C PHE A 126 -11.05 0.62 -7.68
N ARG A 127 -10.25 1.23 -6.80
CA ARG A 127 -10.44 2.64 -6.45
C ARG A 127 -10.23 3.57 -7.65
N SER A 128 -9.20 3.33 -8.46
CA SER A 128 -8.96 4.07 -9.71
C SER A 128 -10.09 3.88 -10.73
N TYR A 129 -10.63 2.66 -10.83
CA TYR A 129 -11.82 2.37 -11.64
C TYR A 129 -13.01 3.26 -11.27
N LEU A 130 -13.33 3.35 -9.97
CA LEU A 130 -14.44 4.17 -9.48
C LEU A 130 -14.23 5.67 -9.74
N TYR A 131 -12.99 6.14 -9.90
CA TYR A 131 -12.72 7.50 -10.34
C TYR A 131 -12.98 7.72 -11.84
N CYS A 132 -12.76 6.70 -12.67
CA CYS A 132 -12.84 6.83 -14.12
C CYS A 132 -14.24 6.57 -14.67
N LYS A 133 -14.96 5.63 -14.06
CA LYS A 133 -16.19 5.05 -14.62
C LYS A 133 -17.20 4.80 -13.52
N SER A 134 -18.46 5.07 -13.85
CA SER A 134 -19.56 4.58 -13.03
C SER A 134 -19.70 3.06 -13.23
N PRO A 135 -19.94 2.27 -12.16
CA PRO A 135 -20.28 0.84 -12.29
C PRO A 135 -21.49 0.55 -13.18
N THR A 136 -22.33 1.55 -13.45
CA THR A 136 -23.46 1.44 -14.38
C THR A 136 -23.05 1.47 -15.84
N GLU A 137 -21.87 2.01 -16.18
CA GLU A 137 -21.39 2.15 -17.56
C GLU A 137 -20.54 0.98 -18.02
N THR A 138 -19.66 0.48 -17.17
CA THR A 138 -18.71 -0.58 -17.53
C THR A 138 -18.36 -1.35 -16.28
N LYS A 139 -18.42 -2.70 -16.33
CA LYS A 139 -18.02 -3.54 -15.18
C LYS A 139 -16.51 -3.47 -14.96
N PHE A 140 -16.08 -3.63 -13.71
CA PHE A 140 -14.65 -3.63 -13.35
C PHE A 140 -13.83 -4.62 -14.18
N THR A 141 -14.34 -5.85 -14.37
CA THR A 141 -13.64 -6.88 -15.17
C THR A 141 -13.43 -6.43 -16.61
N SER A 142 -14.46 -5.91 -17.28
CA SER A 142 -14.34 -5.38 -18.64
C SER A 142 -13.38 -4.18 -18.73
N TRP A 143 -13.33 -3.34 -17.70
CA TRP A 143 -12.39 -2.21 -17.61
C TRP A 143 -10.93 -2.65 -17.36
N MET A 144 -10.73 -3.79 -16.70
CA MET A 144 -9.43 -4.44 -16.56
C MET A 144 -9.00 -5.11 -17.86
N ASP A 145 -9.90 -5.86 -18.50
CA ASP A 145 -9.61 -6.59 -19.76
C ASP A 145 -9.25 -5.63 -20.90
N ALA A 146 -9.82 -4.43 -20.92
CA ALA A 146 -9.48 -3.38 -21.88
C ALA A 146 -8.09 -2.75 -21.66
N ARG A 147 -7.38 -3.10 -20.58
CA ARG A 147 -6.08 -2.53 -20.18
C ARG A 147 -5.07 -3.62 -19.88
N PRO A 148 -4.46 -4.20 -20.94
CA PRO A 148 -3.56 -5.35 -20.82
C PRO A 148 -2.32 -5.05 -19.97
N GLU A 149 -1.90 -3.79 -19.85
CA GLU A 149 -0.82 -3.37 -18.97
C GLU A 149 -1.09 -3.71 -17.49
N LEU A 150 -2.35 -3.62 -17.04
CA LEU A 150 -2.72 -3.99 -15.67
C LEU A 150 -2.70 -5.49 -15.45
N GLY A 151 -3.16 -6.26 -16.45
CA GLY A 151 -3.05 -7.72 -16.44
C GLY A 151 -1.58 -8.15 -16.37
N HIS A 152 -0.72 -7.50 -17.15
CA HIS A 152 0.72 -7.75 -17.12
C HIS A 152 1.33 -7.45 -15.75
N LEU A 153 1.03 -6.30 -15.13
CA LEU A 153 1.54 -5.96 -13.80
C LEU A 153 1.05 -6.96 -12.73
N CYS A 154 -0.24 -7.32 -12.73
CA CYS A 154 -0.83 -8.25 -11.76
C CYS A 154 -0.22 -9.66 -11.83
N ASN A 155 0.12 -10.12 -13.03
CA ASN A 155 0.72 -11.44 -13.24
C ASN A 155 2.21 -11.48 -12.85
N ASN A 156 2.88 -10.34 -12.82
CA ASN A 156 4.32 -10.23 -12.57
C ASN A 156 4.65 -9.61 -11.20
N LEU A 157 3.69 -9.59 -10.26
CA LEU A 157 3.91 -9.12 -8.90
C LEU A 157 5.02 -9.91 -8.19
N ARG A 158 5.91 -9.21 -7.52
CA ARG A 158 7.03 -9.75 -6.74
C ARG A 158 7.09 -9.04 -5.39
N ILE A 159 7.46 -9.81 -4.36
CA ILE A 159 7.92 -9.21 -3.11
C ILE A 159 9.38 -8.83 -3.30
N ASP A 160 9.70 -7.58 -2.98
CA ASP A 160 11.07 -7.09 -2.96
C ASP A 160 11.79 -7.79 -1.78
N LYS A 161 12.93 -8.42 -2.07
CA LYS A 161 13.85 -8.97 -1.06
C LYS A 161 14.74 -7.85 -0.51
#